data_AF-A0A3M1FP61-F1
#
_entry.id   AF-A0A3M1FP61-F1
#
_cell.length_a   1.000
_cell.length_b   1.000
_cell.length_c   1.000
_cell.angle_alpha   90.00
_cell.angle_beta   90.00
_cell.angle_gamma   90.00
#
_symmetry.space_group_name_H-M   'P 1'
#
loop_
_entity.id
_entity.type
_entity.pdbx_description
1 polymer ?
#
loop_
_entity_poly.entity_id
_entity_poly.type
_entity_poly.pdbx_seq_one_letter_code
_entity_poly.pdbx_strand_id
1 'polypeptide(L)'
;MKIMHSWKKKVFPTFVALATGILVARPASAHSIGLPYWPSKSNPIVPCSALGTGGRPACTSWCDLIHLAQHVIYFLLTLAIFIVGPFMIGVGGIMLMISAGAPERMAQGKKVLTGAVIGMLIGLFSYLIVGTIFFLIG
;
A
#
# COMPACT_ATOMS: atom_id res chain seq x y z
N MET A 1 16.84 34.41 -6.65
CA MET A 1 16.81 32.96 -6.99
C MET A 1 17.76 32.06 -6.18
N LYS A 2 18.45 32.54 -5.12
CA LYS A 2 19.40 31.72 -4.32
C LYS A 2 18.76 30.99 -3.12
N ILE A 3 17.58 31.46 -2.67
CA ILE A 3 16.85 30.94 -1.49
C ILE A 3 16.17 29.59 -1.78
N MET A 4 15.62 29.40 -2.99
CA MET A 4 14.96 28.15 -3.40
C MET A 4 15.90 26.94 -3.51
N HIS A 5 17.20 27.16 -3.80
CA HIS A 5 18.14 26.05 -3.94
C HIS A 5 18.64 25.51 -2.59
N SER A 6 18.73 26.37 -1.57
CA SER A 6 19.14 25.94 -0.22
C SER A 6 18.04 25.14 0.48
N TRP A 7 16.78 25.51 0.22
CA TRP A 7 15.60 24.87 0.82
C TRP A 7 15.40 23.42 0.35
N LYS A 8 15.56 23.14 -0.94
CA LYS A 8 15.48 21.78 -1.51
C LYS A 8 16.54 20.80 -0.97
N LYS A 9 17.70 21.32 -0.55
CA LYS A 9 18.84 20.52 -0.06
C LYS A 9 18.77 20.21 1.44
N LYS A 10 18.06 21.02 2.23
CA LYS A 10 17.91 20.82 3.68
C LYS A 10 16.55 20.26 4.08
N VAL A 11 15.46 20.72 3.47
CA VAL A 11 14.08 20.40 3.88
C VAL A 11 13.60 19.07 3.28
N PHE A 12 14.01 18.74 2.06
CA PHE A 12 13.69 17.46 1.43
C PHE A 12 14.28 16.24 2.17
N PRO A 13 15.59 16.23 2.53
CA PRO A 13 16.13 15.13 3.31
C PRO A 13 15.66 15.13 4.77
N THR A 14 15.29 16.27 5.38
CA THR A 14 14.72 16.27 6.74
C THR A 14 13.28 15.79 6.79
N PHE A 15 12.44 16.06 5.76
CA PHE A 15 11.09 15.48 5.68
C PHE A 15 11.14 13.99 5.38
N VAL A 16 12.05 13.53 4.51
CA VAL A 16 12.31 12.12 4.26
C VAL A 16 12.91 11.43 5.49
N ALA A 17 13.79 12.10 6.25
CA ALA A 17 14.37 11.60 7.51
C ALA A 17 13.39 11.63 8.69
N LEU A 18 12.40 12.53 8.71
CA LEU A 18 11.31 12.52 9.70
C LEU A 18 10.28 11.44 9.35
N ALA A 19 9.96 11.25 8.07
CA ALA A 19 9.09 10.17 7.62
C ALA A 19 9.73 8.79 7.81
N THR A 20 11.03 8.65 7.52
CA THR A 20 11.79 7.43 7.84
C THR A 20 12.14 7.34 9.32
N GLY A 21 12.27 8.46 10.04
CA GLY A 21 12.45 8.51 11.49
C GLY A 21 11.21 8.05 12.25
N ILE A 22 10.00 8.34 11.78
CA ILE A 22 8.75 7.78 12.33
C ILE A 22 8.61 6.28 11.99
N LEU A 23 9.29 5.81 10.94
CA LEU A 23 9.39 4.40 10.56
C LEU A 23 10.49 3.62 11.31
N VAL A 24 11.60 4.27 11.70
CA VAL A 24 12.77 3.64 12.36
C VAL A 24 12.79 3.87 13.87
N ALA A 25 12.21 4.96 14.37
CA ALA A 25 12.06 5.23 15.81
C ALA A 25 10.79 4.61 16.42
N ARG A 26 10.02 3.83 15.65
CA ARG A 26 9.12 2.86 16.26
C ARG A 26 10.02 1.83 16.96
N PRO A 27 10.06 1.79 18.31
CA PRO A 27 10.81 0.77 19.01
C PRO A 27 10.35 -0.59 18.50
N ALA A 28 11.30 -1.52 18.39
CA ALA A 28 11.14 -2.89 17.89
C ALA A 28 10.12 -3.75 18.67
N SER A 29 9.19 -3.16 19.42
CA SER A 29 8.19 -3.78 20.28
C SER A 29 6.77 -3.25 20.08
N ALA A 30 6.46 -2.62 18.94
CA ALA A 30 5.07 -2.38 18.54
C ALA A 30 4.87 -2.64 17.03
N HIS A 31 5.10 -3.87 16.63
CA HIS A 31 4.50 -4.47 15.43
C HIS A 31 3.04 -4.77 15.77
N SER A 32 2.28 -3.70 15.99
CA SER A 32 0.82 -3.71 15.99
C SER A 32 0.30 -2.54 15.17
N ILE A 33 1.01 -2.20 14.08
CA ILE A 33 0.27 -1.80 12.88
C ILE A 33 -0.44 -3.09 12.47
N GLY A 34 -1.67 -3.27 12.93
CA GLY A 34 -2.57 -4.31 12.44
C GLY A 34 -2.88 -4.01 10.99
N LEU A 35 -1.90 -4.24 10.11
CA LEU A 35 -2.08 -4.21 8.66
C LEU A 35 -3.12 -5.29 8.38
N PRO A 36 -4.31 -4.96 7.84
CA PRO A 36 -5.47 -5.86 7.89
C PRO A 36 -5.31 -7.17 7.10
N TYR A 37 -4.10 -7.51 6.65
CA TYR A 37 -3.79 -8.53 5.65
C TYR A 37 -2.29 -8.78 5.44
N TRP A 38 -1.44 -8.45 6.42
CA TRP A 38 -0.04 -8.89 6.45
C TRP A 38 0.04 -10.36 6.89
N PRO A 39 0.93 -11.18 6.30
CA PRO A 39 1.04 -12.58 6.66
C PRO A 39 1.39 -12.76 8.14
N SER A 40 0.50 -13.43 8.86
CA SER A 40 0.65 -13.75 10.28
C SER A 40 0.22 -15.19 10.54
N LYS A 41 0.38 -15.68 11.77
CA LYS A 41 -0.08 -17.02 12.15
C LYS A 41 -1.59 -17.22 11.96
N SER A 42 -2.39 -16.14 12.06
CA SER A 42 -3.83 -16.16 11.84
C SER A 42 -4.25 -16.07 10.36
N ASN A 43 -3.52 -15.29 9.54
CA ASN A 43 -3.76 -15.13 8.10
C ASN A 43 -2.47 -15.43 7.33
N PRO A 44 -2.14 -16.70 7.09
CA PRO A 44 -0.98 -17.03 6.30
C PRO A 44 -1.23 -16.85 4.80
N ILE A 45 -0.15 -16.61 4.04
CA ILE A 45 -0.22 -16.58 2.56
C ILE A 45 -0.71 -17.94 2.04
N VAL A 46 -0.15 -19.04 2.55
CA VAL A 46 -0.53 -20.41 2.21
C VAL A 46 -1.50 -20.99 3.24
N PRO A 47 -2.79 -21.21 2.93
CA PRO A 47 -3.78 -21.70 3.89
C PRO A 47 -3.66 -23.20 4.18
N CYS A 48 -3.17 -23.99 3.21
CA CYS A 48 -3.04 -25.44 3.30
C CYS A 48 -1.58 -25.88 3.10
N SER A 49 -1.25 -27.11 3.50
CA SER A 49 0.06 -27.73 3.26
C SER A 49 -0.10 -29.10 2.60
N ALA A 50 0.88 -29.56 1.83
CA ALA A 50 0.77 -30.82 1.07
C ALA A 50 0.56 -32.07 1.96
N LEU A 51 0.97 -32.02 3.24
CA LEU A 51 0.83 -33.12 4.20
C LEU A 51 -0.11 -32.80 5.39
N GLY A 52 -0.77 -31.63 5.40
CA GLY A 52 -1.65 -31.25 6.52
C GLY A 52 -0.91 -31.10 7.88
N THR A 53 0.36 -30.70 7.85
CA THR A 53 1.20 -30.53 9.04
C THR A 53 1.27 -29.08 9.49
N GLY A 54 1.48 -28.85 10.80
CA GLY A 54 1.61 -27.50 11.37
C GLY A 54 0.29 -26.77 11.64
N GLY A 55 -0.80 -27.51 11.92
CA GLY A 55 -2.11 -26.94 12.26
C GLY A 55 -2.93 -26.48 11.06
N ARG A 56 -2.61 -26.98 9.85
CA ARG A 56 -3.27 -26.64 8.58
C ARG A 56 -3.84 -27.89 7.91
N PRO A 57 -4.98 -27.80 7.19
CA PRO A 57 -5.52 -28.92 6.44
C PRO A 57 -4.64 -29.28 5.24
N ALA A 58 -4.75 -30.53 4.79
CA ALA A 58 -4.12 -30.98 3.55
C ALA A 58 -4.78 -30.34 2.33
N CYS A 59 -4.00 -29.85 1.37
CA CYS A 59 -4.53 -29.30 0.11
C CYS A 59 -5.18 -30.42 -0.71
N THR A 60 -6.49 -30.57 -0.61
CA THR A 60 -7.24 -31.65 -1.29
C THR A 60 -8.30 -31.11 -2.25
N SER A 61 -8.64 -29.82 -2.13
CA SER A 61 -9.72 -29.19 -2.89
C SER A 61 -9.22 -28.07 -3.81
N TRP A 62 -9.95 -27.84 -4.91
CA TRP A 62 -9.74 -26.65 -5.76
C TRP A 62 -10.09 -25.34 -5.03
N CYS A 63 -10.93 -25.41 -4.00
CA CYS A 63 -11.32 -24.27 -3.17
C CYS A 63 -10.13 -23.72 -2.36
N ASP A 64 -9.23 -24.56 -1.87
CA ASP A 64 -8.03 -24.14 -1.13
C ASP A 64 -7.06 -23.33 -2.01
N LEU A 65 -6.99 -23.64 -3.31
CA LEU A 65 -6.17 -22.90 -4.27
C LEU A 65 -6.73 -21.49 -4.51
N ILE A 66 -8.05 -21.35 -4.48
CA ILE A 66 -8.75 -20.06 -4.59
C ILE A 66 -8.53 -19.23 -3.32
N HIS A 67 -8.62 -19.86 -2.14
CA HIS A 67 -8.31 -19.19 -0.87
C HIS A 67 -6.86 -18.69 -0.79
N LEU A 68 -5.91 -19.43 -1.35
CA LEU A 68 -4.52 -19.00 -1.51
C LEU A 68 -4.42 -17.75 -2.39
N ALA A 69 -5.06 -17.76 -3.56
CA ALA A 69 -5.05 -16.60 -4.45
C ALA A 69 -5.62 -15.35 -3.77
N GLN A 70 -6.72 -15.50 -3.01
CA GLN A 70 -7.34 -14.39 -2.30
C GLN A 70 -6.41 -13.78 -1.23
N HIS A 71 -5.68 -14.61 -0.46
CA HIS A 71 -4.70 -14.12 0.53
C HIS A 71 -3.51 -13.40 -0.13
N VAL A 72 -3.05 -13.88 -1.29
CA VAL A 72 -1.97 -13.23 -2.07
C VAL A 72 -2.42 -11.87 -2.60
N ILE A 73 -3.64 -11.79 -3.14
CA ILE A 73 -4.20 -10.54 -3.65
C ILE A 73 -4.33 -9.54 -2.50
N TYR A 74 -4.84 -9.96 -1.35
CA TYR A 74 -4.84 -9.10 -0.18
C TYR A 74 -3.43 -8.62 0.10
N PHE A 75 -2.43 -9.48 0.27
CA PHE A 75 -1.05 -9.07 0.54
C PHE A 75 -0.55 -7.96 -0.42
N LEU A 76 -0.84 -8.07 -1.72
CA LEU A 76 -0.51 -7.05 -2.71
C LEU A 76 -1.22 -5.72 -2.49
N LEU A 77 -2.50 -5.73 -2.09
CA LEU A 77 -3.20 -4.51 -1.69
C LEU A 77 -2.51 -3.81 -0.48
N THR A 78 -1.80 -4.53 0.41
CA THR A 78 -1.22 -3.96 1.67
C THR A 78 -0.08 -3.12 1.26
N LEU A 79 0.74 -3.71 0.43
CA LEU A 79 1.86 -3.05 -0.16
C LEU A 79 1.39 -1.81 -0.95
N ALA A 80 0.33 -1.92 -1.76
CA ALA A 80 -0.20 -0.79 -2.51
C ALA A 80 -0.73 0.35 -1.61
N ILE A 81 -1.55 0.04 -0.61
CA ILE A 81 -2.22 1.05 0.21
C ILE A 81 -1.26 1.66 1.25
N PHE A 82 -0.40 0.87 1.88
CA PHE A 82 0.53 1.36 2.91
C PHE A 82 1.80 1.99 2.35
N ILE A 83 2.28 1.58 1.18
CA ILE A 83 3.50 2.14 0.58
C ILE A 83 3.14 3.20 -0.47
N VAL A 84 2.34 2.84 -1.48
CA VAL A 84 2.12 3.71 -2.65
C VAL A 84 1.16 4.86 -2.33
N GLY A 85 0.09 4.58 -1.57
CA GLY A 85 -0.92 5.56 -1.17
C GLY A 85 -0.36 6.80 -0.47
N PRO A 86 0.26 6.66 0.72
CA PRO A 86 0.81 7.81 1.46
C PRO A 86 1.98 8.47 0.73
N PHE A 87 2.75 7.74 -0.08
CA PHE A 87 3.83 8.32 -0.86
C PHE A 87 3.32 9.28 -1.96
N MET A 88 2.32 8.85 -2.74
CA MET A 88 1.72 9.72 -3.76
C MET A 88 0.94 10.89 -3.17
N ILE A 89 0.17 10.66 -2.10
CA ILE A 89 -0.60 11.72 -1.43
C ILE A 89 0.35 12.71 -0.73
N GLY A 90 1.42 12.23 -0.11
CA GLY A 90 2.44 13.08 0.51
C GLY A 90 3.13 14.00 -0.49
N VAL A 91 3.61 13.45 -1.61
CA VAL A 91 4.28 14.24 -2.65
C VAL A 91 3.30 15.19 -3.35
N GLY A 92 2.09 14.73 -3.69
CA GLY A 92 1.06 15.55 -4.33
C GLY A 92 0.52 16.67 -3.42
N GLY A 93 0.28 16.36 -2.14
CA GLY A 93 -0.22 17.30 -1.14
C GLY A 93 0.79 18.40 -0.80
N ILE A 94 2.07 18.03 -0.63
CA ILE A 94 3.12 19.01 -0.37
C ILE A 94 3.32 19.92 -1.60
N MET A 95 3.27 19.38 -2.81
CA MET A 95 3.41 20.17 -4.05
C MET A 95 2.26 21.18 -4.24
N LEU A 96 1.04 20.84 -3.81
CA LEU A 96 -0.08 21.80 -3.79
C LEU A 96 0.09 22.87 -2.70
N MET A 97 0.52 22.50 -1.49
CA MET A 97 0.68 23.44 -0.37
C MET A 97 1.78 24.50 -0.62
N ILE A 98 2.86 24.14 -1.32
CA ILE A 98 3.96 25.07 -1.65
C ILE A 98 3.74 25.85 -2.95
N SER A 99 2.65 25.58 -3.68
CA SER A 99 2.29 26.31 -4.88
C SER A 99 1.70 27.66 -4.48
N ALA A 100 2.54 28.63 -4.13
CA ALA A 100 2.15 30.00 -3.78
C ALA A 100 1.63 30.80 -5.01
N GLY A 101 0.62 30.29 -5.71
CA GLY A 101 -0.03 30.96 -6.86
C GLY A 101 0.60 30.69 -8.24
N ALA A 102 1.62 29.83 -8.36
CA ALA A 102 2.16 29.46 -9.67
C ALA A 102 1.25 28.42 -10.37
N PRO A 103 0.64 28.75 -11.52
CA PRO A 103 -0.35 27.88 -12.18
C PRO A 103 0.23 26.53 -12.60
N GLU A 104 1.52 26.50 -12.97
CA GLU A 104 2.20 25.29 -13.42
C GLU A 104 2.35 24.22 -12.31
N ARG A 105 2.60 24.66 -11.07
CA ARG A 105 2.76 23.76 -9.92
C ARG A 105 1.42 23.26 -9.38
N MET A 106 0.37 24.08 -9.51
CA MET A 106 -1.01 23.67 -9.24
C MET A 106 -1.50 22.60 -10.21
N ALA A 107 -1.21 22.75 -11.51
CA ALA A 107 -1.57 21.77 -12.52
C ALA A 107 -0.85 20.43 -12.28
N GLN A 108 0.44 20.46 -11.92
CA GLN A 108 1.21 19.26 -11.60
C GLN A 108 0.70 18.57 -10.33
N GLY A 109 0.42 19.31 -9.26
CA GLY A 109 -0.13 18.73 -8.02
C GLY A 109 -1.49 18.05 -8.23
N LYS A 110 -2.38 18.67 -9.02
CA LYS A 110 -3.67 18.05 -9.40
C LYS A 110 -3.48 16.76 -10.18
N LYS A 111 -2.55 16.72 -11.15
CA LYS A 111 -2.27 15.52 -11.95
C LYS A 111 -1.78 14.35 -11.10
N VAL A 112 -0.91 14.62 -10.12
CA VAL A 112 -0.41 13.60 -9.18
C VAL A 112 -1.53 13.08 -8.29
N LEU A 113 -2.38 13.97 -7.76
CA LEU A 113 -3.53 13.58 -6.94
C LEU A 113 -4.55 12.74 -7.71
N THR A 114 -4.90 13.14 -8.94
CA THR A 114 -5.80 12.33 -9.77
C THR A 114 -5.20 10.98 -10.12
N GLY A 115 -3.88 10.91 -10.38
CA GLY A 115 -3.18 9.65 -10.61
C GLY A 115 -3.22 8.72 -9.40
N ALA A 116 -3.06 9.26 -8.20
CA ALA A 116 -3.17 8.50 -6.96
C ALA A 116 -4.57 7.92 -6.74
N VAL A 117 -5.61 8.72 -6.99
CA VAL A 117 -7.02 8.31 -6.87
C VAL A 117 -7.35 7.20 -7.88
N ILE A 118 -6.91 7.35 -9.13
CA ILE A 118 -7.14 6.36 -10.19
C ILE A 118 -6.42 5.05 -9.85
N GLY A 119 -5.17 5.11 -9.36
CA GLY A 119 -4.44 3.91 -8.94
C GLY A 119 -5.14 3.15 -7.81
N MET A 120 -5.69 3.88 -6.84
CA MET A 120 -6.46 3.27 -5.75
C MET A 120 -7.76 2.62 -6.26
N LEU A 121 -8.48 3.30 -7.16
CA LEU A 121 -9.69 2.75 -7.78
C LEU A 121 -9.42 1.46 -8.55
N ILE A 122 -8.39 1.43 -9.41
CA ILE A 122 -8.06 0.24 -10.19
C ILE A 122 -7.73 -0.96 -9.29
N GLY A 123 -7.03 -0.72 -8.17
CA GLY A 123 -6.75 -1.76 -7.17
C GLY A 123 -8.02 -2.36 -6.56
N LEU A 124 -8.99 -1.52 -6.17
CA LEU A 124 -10.27 -1.98 -5.63
C LEU A 124 -11.13 -2.68 -6.70
N PHE A 125 -11.15 -2.18 -7.93
CA PHE A 125 -11.89 -2.80 -9.04
C PHE A 125 -11.35 -4.18 -9.39
N SER A 126 -10.02 -4.34 -9.42
CA SER A 126 -9.39 -5.64 -9.66
C SER A 126 -9.85 -6.69 -8.64
N TYR A 127 -9.83 -6.34 -7.36
CA TYR A 127 -10.32 -7.22 -6.29
C TYR A 127 -11.81 -7.58 -6.47
N LEU A 128 -12.64 -6.59 -6.79
CA LEU A 128 -14.08 -6.79 -6.96
C LEU A 128 -14.41 -7.73 -8.13
N ILE A 129 -13.74 -7.56 -9.27
CA ILE A 129 -13.94 -8.38 -10.48
C ILE A 129 -13.55 -9.84 -10.18
N VAL A 130 -12.39 -10.05 -9.57
CA VAL A 130 -11.91 -11.39 -9.22
C VAL A 130 -12.87 -12.09 -8.25
N GLY A 131 -13.32 -11.40 -7.20
CA GLY A 131 -14.30 -11.93 -6.27
C GLY A 131 -15.65 -12.26 -6.92
N THR A 132 -16.09 -11.45 -7.88
CA THR A 132 -17.35 -11.67 -8.61
C THR A 132 -17.29 -12.92 -9.49
N ILE A 133 -16.18 -13.14 -10.20
CA ILE A 133 -15.99 -14.33 -11.05
C ILE A 133 -15.98 -15.60 -10.19
N PHE A 134 -15.29 -15.57 -9.05
CA PHE A 134 -15.24 -16.72 -8.15
C PHE A 134 -16.58 -17.01 -7.47
N PHE A 135 -17.37 -15.98 -7.14
CA PHE A 135 -18.73 -16.16 -6.62
C PHE A 135 -19.69 -16.80 -7.63
N LEU A 136 -19.47 -16.59 -8.93
CA LEU A 136 -20.35 -17.09 -9.98
C LEU A 136 -20.10 -18.56 -10.36
N ILE A 137 -18.86 -19.05 -10.18
CA ILE A 137 -18.44 -20.42 -10.52
C ILE A 137 -18.61 -21.39 -9.33
N GLY A 138 -18.71 -20.84 -8.11
CA GLY A 138 -18.93 -21.60 -6.88
C GLY A 138 -20.39 -21.85 -6.53
#